data_AF-A0A0D0AJX9-F1
#
_entry.id   AF-A0A0D0AJX9-F1
#
_cell.length_a   1.000
_cell.length_b   1.000
_cell.length_c   1.000
_cell.angle_alpha   90.00
_cell.angle_beta   90.00
_cell.angle_gamma   90.00
#
_symmetry.space_group_name_H-M   'P 1'
#
loop_
_entity.id
_entity.type
_entity.pdbx_description
1 polymer ?
#
loop_
_entity_poly.entity_id
_entity_poly.type
_entity_poly.pdbx_seq_one_letter_code
_entity_poly.pdbx_strand_id
1 'polypeptide(L)'
;MTASASHRASLDLTHVIYDASSDTSFVLALLTLSPILLMPAYAVLAVHTRELTIINMWAGQLLSEVLNLVLKHVFKQERPVDSHLHLNGYGFPSSHSQYMGYFSAFLICHVYFRHRFASTGTIVLDQLFRIVVYLGLAAWCAVVAYSRLSLLYHTPHQVKWGLGIGMALGVSHYVCTELLPARFPNSMFGRIRFAIVNHPISVWLQLRDGWAVWADAGREAEWKQWRTAWLKQHARLAGNKTT
;
A
#
# COMPACT_ATOMS: atom_id res chain seq x y z
N MET A 1 -14.73 35.26 -27.08
CA MET A 1 -14.73 34.35 -25.91
C MET A 1 -13.30 34.25 -25.43
N THR A 2 -12.95 35.02 -24.41
CA THR A 2 -11.61 35.06 -23.82
C THR A 2 -11.39 33.74 -23.06
N ALA A 3 -10.39 32.97 -23.47
CA ALA A 3 -9.93 31.83 -22.68
C ALA A 3 -9.49 32.37 -21.32
N SER A 4 -10.23 32.03 -20.26
CA SER A 4 -9.77 32.24 -18.89
C SER A 4 -8.44 31.52 -18.76
N ALA A 5 -7.35 32.27 -18.56
CA ALA A 5 -6.05 31.68 -18.27
C ALA A 5 -6.19 30.92 -16.94
N SER A 6 -6.21 29.59 -16.99
CA SER A 6 -6.24 28.78 -15.77
C SER A 6 -5.00 29.12 -14.94
N HIS A 7 -5.24 29.68 -13.76
CA HIS A 7 -4.18 30.07 -12.84
C HIS A 7 -3.59 28.80 -12.23
N ARG A 8 -2.47 28.32 -12.76
CA ARG A 8 -1.83 27.09 -12.27
C ARG A 8 -0.93 27.37 -11.07
N ALA A 9 -0.99 26.50 -10.06
CA ALA A 9 -0.13 26.54 -8.89
C ALA A 9 0.60 25.20 -8.75
N SER A 10 1.72 25.20 -8.03
CA SER A 10 2.44 23.99 -7.63
C SER A 10 2.33 23.76 -6.13
N LEU A 11 2.19 22.51 -5.70
CA LEU A 11 2.42 22.16 -4.29
C LEU A 11 3.93 22.27 -4.01
N ASP A 12 4.35 23.29 -3.27
CA ASP A 12 5.76 23.70 -3.12
C ASP A 12 6.71 22.56 -2.71
N LEU A 13 6.27 21.65 -1.85
CA LEU A 13 7.11 20.55 -1.36
C LEU A 13 7.29 19.41 -2.39
N THR A 14 6.34 19.24 -3.31
CA THR A 14 6.25 18.03 -4.16
C THR A 14 6.17 18.36 -5.66
N HIS A 15 6.16 19.65 -6.01
CA HIS A 15 6.03 20.17 -7.37
C HIS A 15 4.88 19.57 -8.18
N VAL A 16 3.77 19.21 -7.52
CA VAL A 16 2.53 18.83 -8.21
C VAL A 16 1.83 20.08 -8.71
N ILE A 17 1.71 20.20 -10.03
CA ILE A 17 1.07 21.31 -10.73
C ILE A 17 -0.42 21.00 -10.87
N TYR A 18 -1.26 21.97 -10.53
CA TYR A 18 -2.72 21.87 -10.60
C TYR A 18 -3.34 23.21 -10.97
N ASP A 19 -4.60 23.20 -11.38
CA ASP A 19 -5.37 24.42 -11.63
C ASP A 19 -5.89 24.99 -10.30
N ALA A 20 -5.37 26.14 -9.88
CA ALA A 20 -5.76 26.78 -8.63
C ALA A 20 -7.17 27.39 -8.69
N SER A 21 -7.76 27.51 -9.87
CA SER A 21 -9.14 27.97 -10.04
C SER A 21 -10.18 26.84 -9.84
N SER A 22 -9.74 25.59 -9.64
CA SER A 22 -10.60 24.43 -9.47
C SER A 22 -10.30 23.67 -8.18
N ASP A 23 -11.27 23.67 -7.25
CA ASP A 23 -11.20 22.88 -6.02
C ASP A 23 -11.03 21.37 -6.31
N THR A 24 -11.66 20.88 -7.38
CA THR A 24 -11.51 19.48 -7.81
C THR A 24 -10.07 19.20 -8.23
N SER A 25 -9.45 20.09 -9.00
CA SER A 25 -8.04 19.94 -9.40
C SER A 25 -7.11 19.96 -8.18
N PHE A 26 -7.39 20.81 -7.19
CA PHE A 26 -6.62 20.88 -5.95
C PHE A 26 -6.74 19.58 -5.12
N VAL A 27 -7.96 19.08 -4.91
CA VAL A 27 -8.19 17.81 -4.20
C VAL A 27 -7.49 16.65 -4.90
N LEU A 28 -7.56 16.57 -6.23
CA LEU A 28 -6.87 15.53 -7.00
C LEU A 28 -5.34 15.68 -6.93
N ALA A 29 -4.83 16.91 -6.81
CA ALA A 29 -3.41 17.18 -6.60
C ALA A 29 -2.94 16.66 -5.24
N LEU A 30 -3.72 16.85 -4.18
CA LEU A 30 -3.42 16.28 -2.86
C LEU A 30 -3.48 14.75 -2.89
N LEU A 31 -4.51 14.18 -3.52
CA LEU A 31 -4.68 12.73 -3.59
C LEU A 31 -3.58 12.06 -4.41
N THR A 32 -3.02 12.73 -5.43
CA THR A 32 -1.88 12.19 -6.18
C THR A 32 -0.60 12.05 -5.33
N LEU A 33 -0.53 12.67 -4.15
CA LEU A 33 0.60 12.50 -3.22
C LEU A 33 0.59 11.14 -2.51
N SER A 34 -0.47 10.33 -2.67
CA SER A 34 -0.61 9.05 -1.98
C SER A 34 0.61 8.12 -2.12
N PRO A 35 1.20 7.89 -3.32
CA PRO A 35 2.42 7.08 -3.42
C PRO A 35 3.60 7.64 -2.61
N ILE A 36 3.76 8.97 -2.62
CA ILE A 36 4.82 9.67 -1.87
C ILE A 36 4.65 9.47 -0.36
N LEU A 37 3.40 9.50 0.13
CA LEU A 37 3.09 9.31 1.55
C LEU A 37 3.09 7.83 1.98
N LEU A 38 2.79 6.91 1.06
CA LEU A 38 2.81 5.47 1.32
C LEU A 38 4.24 4.95 1.52
N MET A 39 5.23 5.51 0.83
CA MET A 39 6.63 5.10 0.95
C MET A 39 7.19 5.22 2.40
N PRO A 40 7.12 6.38 3.08
CA PRO A 40 7.53 6.47 4.48
C PRO A 40 6.60 5.69 5.41
N ALA A 41 5.32 5.54 5.09
CA ALA A 41 4.41 4.70 5.87
C ALA A 41 4.86 3.22 5.87
N TYR A 42 5.32 2.70 4.74
CA TYR A 42 5.95 1.38 4.67
C TYR A 42 7.18 1.28 5.55
N ALA A 43 8.10 2.25 5.47
CA ALA A 43 9.33 2.24 6.27
C ALA A 43 9.02 2.23 7.78
N VAL A 44 8.10 3.11 8.22
CA VAL A 44 7.67 3.17 9.63
C VAL A 44 7.03 1.85 10.06
N LEU A 45 6.11 1.30 9.26
CA LEU A 45 5.46 0.03 9.58
C LEU A 45 6.45 -1.13 9.60
N ALA A 46 7.39 -1.20 8.65
CA ALA A 46 8.41 -2.24 8.59
C ALA A 46 9.29 -2.23 9.85
N VAL A 47 9.73 -1.04 10.31
CA VAL A 47 10.58 -0.91 11.51
C VAL A 47 9.78 -1.17 12.80
N HIS A 48 8.55 -0.66 12.89
CA HIS A 48 7.74 -0.77 14.10
C HIS A 48 7.17 -2.18 14.31
N THR A 49 6.63 -2.77 13.25
CA THR A 49 5.98 -4.09 13.34
C THR A 49 6.95 -5.24 13.15
N ARG A 50 8.05 -5.01 12.41
CA ARG A 50 9.05 -6.03 12.04
C ARG A 50 8.42 -7.26 11.38
N GLU A 51 7.30 -7.02 10.70
CA GLU A 51 6.54 -8.06 10.01
C GLU A 51 7.09 -8.32 8.62
N LEU A 52 7.40 -9.58 8.35
CA LEU A 52 7.91 -10.01 7.06
C LEU A 52 6.97 -9.66 5.90
N THR A 53 5.65 -9.80 6.09
CA THR A 53 4.67 -9.46 5.04
C THR A 53 4.71 -7.97 4.67
N ILE A 54 4.92 -7.07 5.63
CA ILE A 54 5.02 -5.62 5.38
C ILE A 54 6.33 -5.30 4.66
N ILE A 55 7.43 -5.91 5.11
CA ILE A 55 8.75 -5.77 4.48
C ILE A 55 8.71 -6.29 3.04
N ASN A 56 8.10 -7.44 2.81
CA ASN A 56 7.90 -7.98 1.46
C ASN A 56 7.07 -7.01 0.62
N MET A 57 5.89 -6.60 1.09
CA MET A 57 5.04 -5.67 0.34
C MET A 57 5.82 -4.42 -0.09
N TRP A 58 6.65 -3.87 0.80
CA TRP A 58 7.51 -2.73 0.50
C TRP A 58 8.62 -3.04 -0.50
N ALA A 59 9.33 -4.16 -0.35
CA ALA A 59 10.36 -4.59 -1.28
C ALA A 59 9.81 -4.78 -2.70
N GLY A 60 8.61 -5.39 -2.84
CA GLY A 60 7.96 -5.52 -4.14
C GLY A 60 7.44 -4.19 -4.70
N GLN A 61 7.10 -3.21 -3.84
CA GLN A 61 6.77 -1.86 -4.27
C GLN A 61 7.99 -1.17 -4.91
N LEU A 62 9.17 -1.29 -4.28
CA LEU A 62 10.44 -0.79 -4.82
C LEU A 62 10.79 -1.50 -6.14
N LEU A 63 10.59 -2.82 -6.21
CA LEU A 63 10.76 -3.58 -7.46
C LEU A 63 9.81 -3.08 -8.57
N SER A 64 8.57 -2.74 -8.22
CA SER A 64 7.61 -2.12 -9.16
C SER A 64 8.12 -0.78 -9.69
N GLU A 65 8.69 0.06 -8.83
CA GLU A 65 9.28 1.33 -9.26
C GLU A 65 10.48 1.12 -10.19
N VAL A 66 11.38 0.20 -9.86
CA VAL A 66 12.50 -0.18 -10.74
C VAL A 66 11.99 -0.67 -12.09
N LEU A 67 10.99 -1.57 -12.11
CA LEU A 67 10.38 -2.04 -13.35
C LEU A 67 9.78 -0.88 -14.14
N ASN A 68 9.07 0.05 -13.50
CA ASN A 68 8.51 1.22 -14.16
C ASN A 68 9.60 2.08 -14.81
N LEU A 69 10.70 2.32 -14.11
CA LEU A 69 11.85 3.05 -14.63
C LEU A 69 12.45 2.34 -15.85
N VAL A 70 12.64 1.02 -15.79
CA VAL A 70 13.15 0.24 -16.93
C VAL A 70 12.20 0.37 -18.13
N LEU A 71 10.89 0.16 -17.93
CA LEU A 71 9.90 0.24 -19.01
C LEU A 71 9.85 1.63 -19.64
N LYS A 72 9.99 2.70 -18.83
CA LYS A 72 10.11 4.08 -19.33
C LYS A 72 11.29 4.26 -20.27
N HIS A 73 12.45 3.68 -19.94
CA HIS A 73 13.65 3.77 -20.77
C HIS A 73 13.61 2.84 -22.00
N VAL A 74 12.83 1.76 -21.96
CA VAL A 74 12.62 0.86 -23.10
C VAL A 74 11.66 1.49 -24.11
N PHE A 75 10.47 1.92 -23.69
CA PHE A 75 9.43 2.39 -24.61
C PHE A 75 9.55 3.85 -24.99
N LYS A 76 10.10 4.68 -24.10
CA LYS A 76 10.37 6.11 -24.34
C LYS A 76 9.17 6.91 -24.88
N GLN A 77 7.94 6.49 -24.55
CA GLN A 77 6.74 7.15 -25.02
C GLN A 77 6.59 8.53 -24.37
N GLU A 78 6.30 9.55 -25.18
CA GLU A 78 6.11 10.92 -24.73
C GLU A 78 4.85 11.10 -23.86
N ARG A 79 4.82 12.21 -23.11
CA ARG A 79 3.65 12.64 -22.33
C ARG A 79 2.61 13.30 -23.26
N PRO A 80 1.38 13.55 -22.79
CA PRO A 80 0.37 14.24 -23.61
C PRO A 80 0.89 15.58 -24.14
N VAL A 81 0.76 15.82 -25.44
CA VAL A 81 1.21 17.05 -26.12
C VAL A 81 0.45 18.28 -25.59
N ASP A 82 -0.82 18.09 -25.24
CA ASP A 82 -1.69 19.14 -24.68
C ASP A 82 -1.35 19.52 -23.23
N SER A 83 -0.37 18.83 -22.61
CA SER A 83 0.10 19.20 -21.29
C SER A 83 1.05 20.41 -21.40
N HIS A 84 0.50 21.61 -21.24
CA HIS A 84 1.26 22.86 -21.03
C HIS A 84 2.16 22.86 -19.77
N LEU A 85 2.40 21.68 -19.20
CA LEU A 85 3.02 21.42 -17.92
C LEU A 85 4.55 21.26 -18.03
N HIS A 86 5.12 21.22 -19.25
CA HIS A 86 6.56 21.06 -19.53
C HIS A 86 7.24 20.00 -18.64
N LEU A 87 6.57 18.85 -18.45
CA LEU A 87 7.11 17.81 -17.58
C LEU A 87 8.22 17.01 -18.26
N ASN A 88 9.35 16.91 -17.58
CA ASN A 88 10.49 16.11 -18.03
C ASN A 88 10.20 14.59 -17.94
N GLY A 89 10.82 13.84 -18.87
CA GLY A 89 10.85 12.37 -18.88
C GLY A 89 9.64 11.67 -19.50
N TYR A 90 9.77 10.36 -19.71
CA TYR A 90 8.80 9.54 -20.44
C TYR A 90 7.49 9.27 -19.68
N GLY A 91 6.38 9.22 -20.43
CA GLY A 91 5.02 9.07 -19.91
C GLY A 91 4.54 7.63 -19.73
N PHE A 92 5.14 6.65 -20.42
CA PHE A 92 4.70 5.25 -20.36
C PHE A 92 5.64 4.33 -19.58
N PRO A 93 5.13 3.44 -18.71
CA PRO A 93 3.77 3.46 -18.14
C PRO A 93 3.65 4.53 -17.04
N SER A 94 2.42 4.90 -16.67
CA SER A 94 2.17 5.84 -15.56
C SER A 94 2.68 5.25 -14.24
N SER A 95 3.64 5.92 -13.59
CA SER A 95 4.27 5.44 -12.35
C SER A 95 3.29 5.40 -11.19
N HIS A 96 2.46 6.43 -11.02
CA HIS A 96 1.45 6.48 -9.95
C HIS A 96 0.39 5.40 -10.11
N SER A 97 -0.05 5.18 -11.35
CA SER A 97 -1.03 4.14 -11.67
C SER A 97 -0.46 2.74 -11.42
N GLN A 98 0.80 2.50 -11.80
CA GLN A 98 1.48 1.23 -11.52
C GLN A 98 1.73 1.02 -10.03
N TYR A 99 2.13 2.07 -9.31
CA TYR A 99 2.35 2.04 -7.87
C TYR A 99 1.07 1.62 -7.15
N MET A 100 -0.04 2.32 -7.41
CA MET A 100 -1.32 2.05 -6.75
C MET A 100 -1.94 0.73 -7.21
N GLY A 101 -1.74 0.34 -8.47
CA GLY A 101 -2.13 -0.97 -8.98
C GLY A 101 -1.47 -2.12 -8.20
N TYR A 102 -0.16 -2.03 -7.98
CA TYR A 102 0.58 -2.99 -7.16
C TYR A 102 0.09 -2.97 -5.70
N PHE A 103 0.03 -1.77 -5.10
CA PHE A 103 -0.37 -1.58 -3.70
C PHE A 103 -1.73 -2.21 -3.41
N SER A 104 -2.75 -1.84 -4.19
CA SER A 104 -4.11 -2.33 -3.98
C SER A 104 -4.23 -3.81 -4.30
N ALA A 105 -3.60 -4.32 -5.37
CA ALA A 105 -3.67 -5.75 -5.69
C ALA A 105 -3.04 -6.62 -4.59
N PHE A 106 -1.84 -6.27 -4.13
CA PHE A 106 -1.18 -7.02 -3.06
C PHE A 106 -2.02 -6.99 -1.78
N LEU A 107 -2.52 -5.82 -1.38
CA LEU A 107 -3.27 -5.68 -0.13
C LEU A 107 -4.64 -6.36 -0.20
N ILE A 108 -5.34 -6.28 -1.33
CA ILE A 108 -6.60 -7.00 -1.57
C ILE A 108 -6.36 -8.51 -1.45
N CYS A 109 -5.31 -9.04 -2.09
CA CYS A 109 -4.95 -10.45 -1.95
C CYS A 109 -4.66 -10.81 -0.48
N HIS A 110 -3.93 -9.97 0.24
CA HIS A 110 -3.64 -10.18 1.65
C HIS A 110 -4.88 -10.23 2.53
N VAL A 111 -5.78 -9.25 2.34
CA VAL A 111 -7.04 -9.18 3.09
C VAL A 111 -7.96 -10.37 2.76
N TYR A 112 -7.93 -10.84 1.52
CA TYR A 112 -8.75 -11.95 1.06
C TYR A 112 -8.25 -13.31 1.57
N PHE A 113 -6.95 -13.60 1.41
CA PHE A 113 -6.40 -14.93 1.67
C PHE A 113 -5.89 -15.13 3.10
N ARG A 114 -5.44 -14.07 3.78
CA ARG A 114 -4.74 -14.19 5.06
C ARG A 114 -5.39 -13.40 6.18
N HIS A 115 -5.73 -12.13 5.96
CA HIS A 115 -6.12 -11.27 7.05
C HIS A 115 -7.53 -11.56 7.58
N ARG A 116 -7.65 -11.57 8.91
CA ARG A 116 -8.92 -11.55 9.62
C ARG A 116 -8.95 -10.34 10.54
N PHE A 117 -9.95 -9.48 10.33
CA PHE A 117 -10.24 -8.38 11.22
C PHE A 117 -10.84 -8.90 12.53
N ALA A 118 -10.70 -8.12 13.61
CA ALA A 118 -11.37 -8.38 14.86
C ALA A 118 -12.89 -8.44 14.64
N SER A 119 -13.51 -9.51 15.10
CA SER A 119 -14.95 -9.72 14.94
C SER A 119 -15.72 -8.85 15.92
N THR A 120 -16.80 -8.24 15.43
CA THR A 120 -17.81 -7.57 16.27
C THR A 120 -18.79 -8.55 16.91
N GLY A 121 -18.67 -9.86 16.61
CA GLY A 121 -19.62 -10.90 17.00
C GLY A 121 -20.84 -11.00 16.08
N THR A 122 -20.99 -10.08 15.12
CA THR A 122 -22.09 -10.07 14.14
C THR A 122 -21.54 -10.27 12.73
N ILE A 123 -21.86 -11.42 12.12
CA ILE A 123 -21.36 -11.81 10.79
C ILE A 123 -21.63 -10.74 9.73
N VAL A 124 -22.82 -10.14 9.74
CA VAL A 124 -23.20 -9.11 8.76
C VAL A 124 -22.30 -7.88 8.86
N LEU A 125 -22.04 -7.38 10.08
CA LEU A 125 -21.17 -6.21 10.29
C LEU A 125 -19.73 -6.51 9.88
N ASP A 126 -19.22 -7.70 10.20
CA ASP A 126 -17.86 -8.10 9.82
C ASP A 126 -17.70 -8.22 8.30
N GLN A 127 -18.72 -8.70 7.58
CA GLN A 127 -18.71 -8.74 6.12
C GLN A 127 -18.83 -7.35 5.49
N LEU A 128 -19.73 -6.51 6.01
CA LEU A 128 -19.86 -5.12 5.57
C LEU A 128 -18.54 -4.36 5.73
N PHE A 129 -17.86 -4.52 6.87
CA PHE A 129 -16.56 -3.90 7.09
C PHE A 129 -15.52 -4.35 6.06
N ARG A 130 -15.45 -5.66 5.75
CA ARG A 130 -14.57 -6.17 4.69
C ARG A 130 -14.88 -5.57 3.32
N ILE A 131 -16.17 -5.47 2.96
CA ILE A 131 -16.61 -4.86 1.70
C ILE A 131 -16.17 -3.39 1.64
N VAL A 132 -16.38 -2.63 2.72
CA VAL A 132 -15.94 -1.23 2.82
C VAL A 132 -14.43 -1.11 2.63
N VAL A 133 -13.63 -1.99 3.22
CA VAL A 133 -12.16 -1.99 3.02
C VAL A 133 -11.80 -2.24 1.55
N TYR A 134 -12.40 -3.25 0.90
CA TYR A 134 -12.14 -3.53 -0.51
C TYR A 134 -12.53 -2.38 -1.43
N LEU A 135 -13.73 -1.82 -1.22
CA LEU A 135 -14.21 -0.67 -1.99
C LEU A 135 -13.33 0.56 -1.75
N GLY A 136 -12.90 0.80 -0.52
CA GLY A 136 -11.97 1.87 -0.18
C GLY A 136 -10.63 1.75 -0.90
N LEU A 137 -10.02 0.55 -0.91
CA LEU A 137 -8.75 0.30 -1.62
C LEU A 137 -8.88 0.44 -3.14
N ALA A 138 -9.99 -0.03 -3.70
CA ALA A 138 -10.27 0.09 -5.14
C ALA A 138 -10.53 1.55 -5.52
N ALA A 139 -11.35 2.27 -4.74
CA ALA A 139 -11.66 3.67 -4.96
C ALA A 139 -10.41 4.55 -4.82
N TRP A 140 -9.57 4.32 -3.82
CA TRP A 140 -8.34 5.09 -3.64
C TRP A 140 -7.40 4.90 -4.84
N CYS A 141 -7.18 3.66 -5.28
CA CYS A 141 -6.39 3.38 -6.49
C CYS A 141 -6.98 4.06 -7.74
N ALA A 142 -8.29 3.94 -7.93
CA ALA A 142 -8.99 4.55 -9.08
C ALA A 142 -8.87 6.08 -9.08
N VAL A 143 -9.02 6.73 -7.93
CA VAL A 143 -8.93 8.19 -7.81
C VAL A 143 -7.51 8.68 -8.07
N VAL A 144 -6.48 8.00 -7.56
CA VAL A 144 -5.08 8.34 -7.86
C VAL A 144 -4.74 8.08 -9.33
N ALA A 145 -5.28 7.03 -9.94
CA ALA A 145 -5.09 6.79 -11.37
C ALA A 145 -5.81 7.84 -12.22
N TYR A 146 -7.03 8.22 -11.85
CA TYR A 146 -7.83 9.24 -12.51
C TYR A 146 -7.22 10.64 -12.39
N SER A 147 -6.60 10.98 -11.25
CA SER A 147 -5.92 12.27 -11.09
C SER A 147 -4.83 12.47 -12.15
N ARG A 148 -4.19 11.39 -12.62
CA ARG A 148 -3.17 11.46 -13.69
C ARG A 148 -3.75 11.89 -15.04
N LEU A 149 -5.02 11.57 -15.29
CA LEU A 149 -5.75 11.99 -16.48
C LEU A 149 -6.29 13.41 -16.31
N SER A 150 -6.96 13.67 -15.18
CA SER A 150 -7.61 14.96 -14.91
C SER A 150 -6.61 16.11 -14.77
N LEU A 151 -5.40 15.84 -14.27
CA LEU A 151 -4.32 16.82 -14.18
C LEU A 151 -3.45 16.87 -15.45
N LEU A 152 -3.85 16.17 -16.53
CA LEU A 152 -3.19 16.13 -17.84
C LEU A 152 -1.73 15.61 -17.81
N TYR A 153 -1.37 14.80 -16.82
CA TYR A 153 -0.01 14.25 -16.70
C TYR A 153 0.24 13.05 -17.62
N HIS A 154 -0.81 12.28 -17.94
CA HIS A 154 -0.72 11.02 -18.67
C HIS A 154 -1.93 10.80 -19.59
N THR A 155 -1.74 9.98 -20.64
CA THR A 155 -2.84 9.53 -21.50
C THR A 155 -3.60 8.34 -20.87
N PRO A 156 -4.86 8.07 -21.27
CA PRO A 156 -5.59 6.88 -20.83
C PRO A 156 -4.85 5.57 -21.08
N HIS A 157 -4.12 5.46 -22.19
CA HIS A 157 -3.30 4.29 -22.51
C HIS A 157 -2.20 4.06 -21.45
N GLN A 158 -1.46 5.11 -21.09
CA GLN A 158 -0.37 5.05 -20.11
C GLN A 158 -0.86 4.68 -18.71
N VAL A 159 -2.04 5.19 -18.33
CA VAL A 159 -2.67 4.89 -17.04
C VAL A 159 -3.17 3.44 -16.99
N LYS A 160 -3.88 2.97 -18.04
CA LYS A 160 -4.38 1.59 -18.10
C LYS A 160 -3.26 0.56 -18.02
N TRP A 161 -2.18 0.74 -18.79
CA TRP A 161 -1.02 -0.16 -18.72
C TRP A 161 -0.28 -0.08 -17.40
N GLY A 162 -0.11 1.13 -16.85
CA GLY A 162 0.44 1.28 -15.50
C GLY A 162 -0.34 0.45 -14.48
N LEU A 163 -1.67 0.65 -14.42
CA LEU A 163 -2.57 -0.12 -13.57
C LEU A 163 -2.42 -1.64 -13.79
N GLY A 164 -2.49 -2.10 -15.04
CA GLY A 164 -2.41 -3.53 -15.39
C GLY A 164 -1.08 -4.17 -14.96
N ILE A 165 0.04 -3.53 -15.27
CA ILE A 165 1.38 -4.00 -14.89
C ILE A 165 1.53 -4.03 -13.37
N GLY A 166 1.08 -2.98 -12.70
CA GLY A 166 1.11 -2.87 -11.24
C GLY A 166 0.32 -4.00 -10.59
N MET A 167 -0.93 -4.20 -11.01
CA MET A 167 -1.77 -5.28 -10.49
C MET A 167 -1.19 -6.66 -10.75
N ALA A 168 -0.69 -6.94 -11.96
CA ALA A 168 -0.06 -8.21 -12.29
C ALA A 168 1.16 -8.49 -11.41
N LEU A 169 2.01 -7.47 -11.20
CA LEU A 169 3.16 -7.58 -10.30
C LEU A 169 2.73 -7.75 -8.84
N GLY A 170 1.72 -7.02 -8.37
CA GLY A 170 1.21 -7.12 -6.99
C GLY A 170 0.64 -8.51 -6.68
N VAL A 171 -0.17 -9.06 -7.58
CA VAL A 171 -0.71 -10.42 -7.44
C VAL A 171 0.41 -11.46 -7.50
N SER A 172 1.28 -11.42 -8.51
CA SER A 172 2.36 -12.40 -8.66
C SER A 172 3.32 -12.37 -7.47
N HIS A 173 3.67 -11.17 -6.99
CA HIS A 173 4.51 -11.01 -5.83
C HIS A 173 3.85 -11.57 -4.56
N TYR A 174 2.60 -11.23 -4.28
CA TYR A 174 1.84 -11.79 -3.16
C TYR A 174 1.76 -13.32 -3.21
N VAL A 175 1.51 -13.86 -4.41
CA VAL A 175 1.43 -15.32 -4.61
C VAL A 175 2.75 -15.97 -4.25
N CYS A 176 3.87 -15.45 -4.76
CA CYS A 176 5.20 -16.02 -4.54
C CYS A 176 5.70 -15.84 -3.09
N THR A 177 5.43 -14.70 -2.44
CA THR A 177 6.01 -14.41 -1.12
C THR A 177 5.10 -14.74 0.06
N GLU A 178 3.78 -14.73 -0.12
CA GLU A 178 2.81 -14.95 0.96
C GLU A 178 1.96 -16.21 0.74
N LEU A 179 1.32 -16.35 -0.43
CA LEU A 179 0.33 -17.42 -0.64
C LEU A 179 0.97 -18.80 -0.77
N LEU A 180 2.00 -18.94 -1.62
CA LEU A 180 2.68 -20.21 -1.87
C LEU A 180 3.44 -20.71 -0.64
N PRO A 181 4.27 -19.89 0.05
CA PRO A 181 4.94 -20.31 1.27
C PRO A 181 3.99 -20.86 2.33
N ALA A 182 2.84 -20.22 2.47
CA ALA A 182 1.94 -20.54 3.55
C ALA A 182 0.82 -21.52 3.15
N ARG A 183 0.72 -21.95 1.89
CA ARG A 183 -0.05 -23.14 1.45
C ARG A 183 0.84 -24.37 1.29
N PHE A 184 2.09 -24.19 0.87
CA PHE A 184 3.06 -25.25 0.62
C PHE A 184 4.39 -24.95 1.35
N PRO A 185 4.46 -25.12 2.68
CA PRO A 185 5.65 -24.77 3.47
C PRO A 185 6.93 -25.51 3.06
N ASN A 186 6.77 -26.74 2.53
CA ASN A 186 7.89 -27.56 2.07
C ASN A 186 8.39 -27.22 0.66
N SER A 187 7.69 -26.34 -0.07
CA SER A 187 8.10 -25.85 -1.39
C SER A 187 9.36 -24.97 -1.29
N MET A 188 9.98 -24.67 -2.44
CA MET A 188 11.11 -23.74 -2.50
C MET A 188 10.77 -22.39 -1.85
N PHE A 189 9.60 -21.81 -2.16
CA PHE A 189 9.16 -20.53 -1.59
C PHE A 189 8.97 -20.60 -0.07
N GLY A 190 8.39 -21.69 0.44
CA GLY A 190 8.22 -21.92 1.88
C GLY A 190 9.55 -22.06 2.61
N ARG A 191 10.49 -22.82 2.05
CA ARG A 191 11.85 -22.98 2.61
C ARG A 191 12.63 -21.67 2.62
N ILE A 192 12.53 -20.88 1.55
CA ILE A 192 13.17 -19.54 1.49
C ILE A 192 12.59 -18.64 2.58
N ARG A 193 11.26 -18.57 2.70
CA ARG A 193 10.60 -17.76 3.74
C ARG A 193 11.02 -18.20 5.14
N PHE A 194 11.06 -19.52 5.38
CA PHE A 194 11.55 -20.09 6.64
C PHE A 194 13.02 -19.71 6.91
N ALA A 195 13.90 -19.82 5.91
CA ALA A 195 15.30 -19.45 6.04
C ALA A 195 15.49 -17.96 6.34
N ILE A 196 14.69 -17.08 5.71
CA ILE A 196 14.72 -15.63 5.97
C ILE A 196 14.38 -15.33 7.43
N VAL A 197 13.30 -15.90 7.97
CA VAL A 197 12.87 -15.64 9.36
C VAL A 197 13.87 -16.19 10.37
N ASN A 198 14.45 -17.36 10.10
CA ASN A 198 15.40 -18.02 11.02
C ASN A 198 16.86 -17.58 10.84
N HIS A 199 17.15 -16.67 9.90
CA HIS A 199 18.50 -16.16 9.72
C HIS A 199 18.95 -15.42 11.00
N PRO A 200 20.21 -15.57 11.48
CA PRO A 200 20.66 -14.96 12.73
C PRO A 200 20.42 -13.45 12.83
N ILE A 201 20.58 -12.73 11.73
CA ILE A 201 20.29 -11.29 11.65
C ILE A 201 18.79 -11.01 11.82
N SER A 202 17.92 -11.80 11.18
CA SER A 202 16.47 -11.65 11.31
C SER A 202 16.01 -11.91 12.74
N VAL A 203 16.56 -12.93 13.39
CA VAL A 203 16.30 -13.23 14.80
C VAL A 203 16.79 -12.09 15.71
N TRP A 204 18.00 -11.59 15.48
CA TRP A 204 18.56 -10.46 16.23
C TRP A 204 17.71 -9.18 16.07
N LEU A 205 17.23 -8.91 14.85
CA LEU A 205 16.31 -7.82 14.55
C LEU A 205 14.89 -8.06 15.08
N GLN A 206 14.59 -9.25 15.61
CA GLN A 206 13.24 -9.68 16.01
C GLN A 206 12.23 -9.57 14.86
N LEU A 207 12.69 -9.86 13.64
CA LEU A 207 11.82 -10.00 12.48
C LEU A 207 10.92 -11.20 12.70
N ARG A 208 9.62 -11.01 12.46
CA ARG A 208 8.61 -12.04 12.68
C ARG A 208 7.72 -12.22 11.45
N ASP A 209 7.13 -13.39 11.39
CA ASP A 209 6.10 -13.74 10.41
C ASP A 209 4.78 -14.00 11.14
N GLY A 210 4.13 -12.91 11.57
CA GLY A 210 2.91 -13.00 12.37
C GLY A 210 1.77 -13.70 11.62
N TRP A 211 1.64 -13.43 10.31
CA TRP A 211 0.58 -14.01 9.48
C TRP A 211 0.74 -15.49 9.14
N ALA A 212 1.91 -16.08 9.38
CA ALA A 212 2.08 -17.53 9.35
C ALA A 212 1.46 -18.23 10.56
N VAL A 213 1.34 -17.54 11.71
CA VAL A 213 0.84 -18.10 12.97
C VAL A 213 -0.58 -17.64 13.29
N TRP A 214 -0.86 -16.35 13.11
CA TRP A 214 -2.12 -15.71 13.46
C TRP A 214 -2.74 -14.98 12.27
N ALA A 215 -4.07 -15.05 12.14
CA ALA A 215 -4.75 -14.43 11.01
C ALA A 215 -4.79 -12.88 11.06
N ASP A 216 -4.43 -12.29 12.21
CA ASP A 216 -4.37 -10.85 12.47
C ASP A 216 -2.95 -10.38 12.86
N ALA A 217 -1.93 -11.20 12.57
CA ALA A 217 -0.54 -11.00 13.02
C ALA A 217 -0.35 -10.92 14.54
N GLY A 218 -1.28 -11.48 15.32
CA GLY A 218 -1.14 -11.60 16.77
C GLY A 218 -1.57 -10.34 17.54
N ARG A 219 -2.20 -9.37 16.89
CA ARG A 219 -2.68 -8.13 17.52
C ARG A 219 -3.69 -8.39 18.64
N GLU A 220 -4.61 -9.32 18.42
CA GLU A 220 -5.60 -9.71 19.42
C GLU A 220 -4.93 -10.43 20.61
N ALA A 221 -3.94 -11.28 20.34
CA ALA A 221 -3.18 -11.96 21.39
C ALA A 221 -2.40 -10.95 22.26
N GLU A 222 -1.73 -9.99 21.63
CA GLU A 222 -1.04 -8.89 22.31
C GLU A 222 -2.01 -8.06 23.17
N TRP A 223 -3.16 -7.67 22.61
CA TRP A 223 -4.18 -6.91 23.34
C TRP A 223 -4.72 -7.68 24.55
N LYS A 224 -5.00 -8.99 24.40
CA LYS A 224 -5.48 -9.84 25.49
C LYS A 224 -4.44 -9.94 26.61
N GLN A 225 -3.17 -10.17 26.27
CA GLN A 225 -2.09 -10.23 27.26
C GLN A 225 -1.95 -8.91 28.01
N TRP A 226 -1.93 -7.78 27.29
CA TRP A 226 -1.92 -6.46 27.89
C TRP A 226 -3.13 -6.25 28.81
N ARG A 227 -4.34 -6.60 28.37
CA ARG A 227 -5.57 -6.42 29.14
C ARG A 227 -5.56 -7.22 30.43
N THR A 228 -5.09 -8.47 30.39
CA THR A 228 -4.95 -9.30 31.59
C THR A 228 -3.93 -8.71 32.56
N ALA A 229 -2.78 -8.25 32.07
CA ALA A 229 -1.75 -7.60 32.91
C ALA A 229 -2.28 -6.31 33.55
N TRP A 230 -2.97 -5.48 32.76
CA TRP A 230 -3.60 -4.25 33.21
C TRP A 230 -4.60 -4.50 34.34
N LEU A 231 -5.54 -5.44 34.16
CA LEU A 231 -6.54 -5.78 35.17
C LEU A 231 -5.88 -6.30 36.47
N LYS A 232 -4.85 -7.14 36.34
CA LYS A 232 -4.11 -7.67 37.49
C LYS A 232 -3.41 -6.56 38.29
N GLN A 233 -2.84 -5.57 37.61
CA GLN A 233 -2.21 -4.43 38.26
C GLN A 233 -3.23 -3.55 38.99
N HIS A 234 -4.40 -3.31 38.39
CA HIS A 234 -5.43 -2.45 38.98
C HIS A 234 -6.20 -3.12 40.12
N ALA A 235 -6.40 -4.44 40.06
CA ALA A 235 -6.95 -5.19 41.19
C ALA A 235 -6.05 -5.11 42.44
N ARG A 236 -4.72 -5.16 42.25
CA ARG A 236 -3.74 -4.97 43.34
C ARG A 236 -3.80 -3.58 43.95
N LEU A 237 -3.96 -2.55 43.11
CA LEU A 237 -4.09 -1.17 43.57
C LEU A 237 -5.39 -0.91 44.37
N ALA A 238 -6.48 -1.60 44.00
CA ALA A 238 -7.73 -1.52 44.75
C ALA A 238 -7.64 -2.22 46.12
N GLY A 239 -6.99 -3.40 46.19
CA GLY A 239 -6.80 -4.13 47.45
C GLY A 239 -5.90 -3.44 48.47
N ASN A 240 -4.91 -2.66 48.02
CA ASN A 240 -4.01 -1.89 48.90
C ASN A 240 -4.64 -0.60 49.47
N LYS A 241 -5.84 -0.19 49.04
CA LYS A 241 -6.53 0.99 49.58
C LYS A 241 -7.52 0.67 50.71
N THR A 242 -7.73 -0.60 51.01
CA THR A 242 -8.68 -1.09 52.03
C THR A 242 -8.01 -1.52 53.34
N THR A 243 -6.75 -1.13 53.55
CA THR A 243 -5.98 -1.29 54.80
C THR A 243 -5.54 0.08 55.28
#